data_AF-A0A920EDG2-F1
#
_entry.id   AF-A0A920EDG2-F1
#
_cell.length_a   1.000
_cell.length_b   1.000
_cell.length_c   1.000
_cell.angle_alpha   90.00
_cell.angle_beta   90.00
_cell.angle_gamma   90.00
#
_symmetry.space_group_name_H-M   'P 1'
#
loop_
_entity.id
_entity.type
_entity.pdbx_description
1 polymer ?
#
loop_
_entity_poly.entity_id
_entity_poly.type
_entity_poly.pdbx_seq_one_letter_code
_entity_poly.pdbx_strand_id
1 'polypeptide(L)'
;MLSAATKWACAEMLLSGTTTFYDILEAPNTLPGGLDTQKDEVVSAGIRGILSFEATERSGNEIGKLGIQENLSFHERTLDDPLISAMMCIHTTLHVHKNSSPKHFL
;
A
#
# COMPACT_ATOMS: atom_id res chain seq x y z
N MET A 1 -0.36 -5.65 15.01
CA MET A 1 -1.22 -4.43 15.05
C MET A 1 -1.80 -4.13 13.67
N LEU A 2 -1.02 -4.16 12.59
CA LEU A 2 -1.50 -3.91 11.22
C LEU A 2 -2.74 -4.75 10.85
N SER A 3 -2.66 -6.08 10.92
CA SER A 3 -3.78 -6.97 10.56
C SER A 3 -5.08 -6.65 11.32
N ALA A 4 -4.99 -6.44 12.64
CA ALA A 4 -6.15 -6.05 13.45
C ALA A 4 -6.75 -4.69 13.03
N ALA A 5 -5.90 -3.71 12.70
CA ALA A 5 -6.35 -2.40 12.24
C ALA A 5 -7.01 -2.48 10.85
N THR A 6 -6.41 -3.22 9.91
CA THR A 6 -6.98 -3.46 8.58
C THR A 6 -8.34 -4.16 8.69
N LYS A 7 -8.43 -5.21 9.50
CA LYS A 7 -9.68 -5.94 9.71
C LYS A 7 -10.78 -5.06 10.29
N TRP A 8 -10.44 -4.21 11.26
CA TRP A 8 -11.39 -3.25 11.82
C TRP A 8 -11.88 -2.25 10.76
N ALA A 9 -10.96 -1.68 9.97
CA ALA A 9 -11.32 -0.76 8.90
C ALA A 9 -12.21 -1.41 7.83
N CYS A 10 -11.92 -2.66 7.43
CA CYS A 10 -12.77 -3.41 6.51
C CYS A 10 -14.18 -3.63 7.06
N ALA A 11 -14.32 -3.95 8.36
CA ALA A 11 -15.62 -4.11 8.99
C ALA A 11 -16.44 -2.80 8.97
N GLU A 12 -15.83 -1.67 9.34
CA GLU A 12 -16.48 -0.36 9.30
C GLU A 12 -16.92 0.04 7.88
N MET A 13 -16.06 -0.19 6.89
CA MET A 13 -16.39 0.07 5.49
C MET A 13 -17.57 -0.76 5.01
N LEU A 14 -17.57 -2.07 5.31
CA LEU A 14 -18.67 -2.95 4.92
C LEU A 14 -19.99 -2.57 5.62
N LEU A 15 -19.96 -2.26 6.92
CA LEU A 15 -21.14 -1.82 7.68
C LEU A 15 -21.72 -0.50 7.18
N SER A 16 -20.89 0.37 6.61
CA SER A 16 -21.31 1.64 6.01
C SER A 16 -21.66 1.55 4.51
N GLY A 17 -21.54 0.37 3.90
CA GLY A 17 -21.86 0.14 2.49
C GLY A 17 -20.73 0.51 1.51
N THR A 18 -19.53 0.83 2.01
CA THR A 18 -18.33 0.98 1.19
C THR A 18 -17.84 -0.39 0.72
N THR A 19 -17.78 -0.59 -0.59
CA THR A 19 -17.40 -1.88 -1.20
C THR A 19 -16.06 -1.82 -1.95
N THR A 20 -15.45 -0.64 -2.05
CA THR A 20 -14.13 -0.43 -2.68
C THR A 20 -13.47 0.78 -2.04
N PHE A 21 -12.17 0.69 -1.76
CA PHE A 21 -11.39 1.76 -1.16
C PHE A 21 -9.97 1.82 -1.74
N TYR A 22 -9.31 2.94 -1.48
CA TYR A 22 -7.88 3.13 -1.71
C TYR A 22 -7.21 3.41 -0.37
N ASP A 23 -6.11 2.72 -0.08
CA ASP A 23 -5.35 2.91 1.15
C ASP A 23 -3.87 3.19 0.89
N ILE A 24 -3.34 4.06 1.74
CA ILE A 24 -1.94 4.44 1.81
C ILE A 24 -1.40 3.97 3.14
N LEU A 25 -0.62 2.90 3.12
CA LEU A 25 -0.02 2.31 4.30
C LEU A 25 1.17 3.16 4.78
N GLU A 26 0.96 3.92 5.85
CA GLU A 26 1.99 4.69 6.55
C GLU A 26 2.59 3.91 7.73
N ALA A 27 3.31 2.82 7.43
CA ALA A 27 3.85 1.93 8.46
C ALA A 27 5.30 1.48 8.16
N PRO A 28 6.33 2.35 8.35
CA PRO A 28 7.72 2.08 7.95
C PRO A 28 8.31 0.80 8.57
N ASN A 29 7.89 0.45 9.79
CA ASN A 29 8.37 -0.76 10.47
C ASN A 29 7.76 -2.07 9.94
N THR A 30 6.89 -1.99 8.93
CA THR A 30 6.27 -3.15 8.26
C THR A 30 6.94 -3.48 6.94
N LEU A 31 7.94 -2.71 6.52
CA LEU A 31 8.71 -3.00 5.32
C LEU A 31 9.75 -4.11 5.58
N PRO A 32 9.91 -5.06 4.64
CA PRO A 32 8.98 -5.41 3.55
C PRO A 32 7.82 -6.29 4.05
N GLY A 33 6.72 -6.34 3.29
CA GLY A 33 5.61 -7.29 3.52
C GLY A 33 4.38 -6.72 4.25
N GLY A 34 4.38 -5.42 4.55
CA GLY A 34 3.23 -4.73 5.11
C GLY A 34 2.00 -4.80 4.19
N LEU A 35 2.20 -4.65 2.88
CA LEU A 35 1.10 -4.71 1.91
C LEU A 35 0.53 -6.12 1.76
N ASP A 36 1.35 -7.17 1.89
CA ASP A 36 0.86 -8.54 1.85
C ASP A 36 0.00 -8.85 3.09
N THR A 37 0.41 -8.39 4.27
CA THR A 37 -0.39 -8.52 5.50
C THR A 37 -1.74 -7.80 5.36
N GLN A 38 -1.74 -6.59 4.77
CA GLN A 38 -2.96 -5.84 4.54
C GLN A 38 -3.86 -6.52 3.52
N LYS A 39 -3.29 -6.99 2.41
CA LYS A 39 -3.97 -7.75 1.36
C LYS A 39 -4.74 -8.92 1.94
N ASP A 40 -4.11 -9.74 2.78
CA ASP A 40 -4.72 -10.96 3.32
C ASP A 40 -6.01 -10.64 4.10
N GLU A 41 -6.01 -9.58 4.89
CA GLU A 41 -7.20 -9.15 5.64
C GLU A 41 -8.29 -8.56 4.73
N VAL A 42 -7.91 -7.79 3.71
CA VAL A 42 -8.83 -7.20 2.74
C VAL A 42 -9.54 -8.29 1.91
N VAL A 43 -8.76 -9.26 1.41
CA VAL A 43 -9.28 -10.43 0.70
C VAL A 43 -10.14 -11.28 1.62
N SER A 44 -9.72 -11.52 2.86
CA SER A 44 -10.52 -12.27 3.84
C SER A 44 -11.86 -11.58 4.16
N ALA A 45 -11.93 -10.25 4.10
CA ALA A 45 -13.17 -9.50 4.28
C ALA A 45 -14.05 -9.48 3.03
N GLY A 46 -13.53 -9.87 1.86
CA GLY A 46 -14.26 -9.90 0.59
C GLY A 46 -14.56 -8.52 0.00
N ILE A 47 -13.76 -7.50 0.36
CA ILE A 47 -13.89 -6.12 -0.11
C ILE A 47 -12.77 -5.80 -1.12
N ARG A 48 -13.04 -4.93 -2.11
CA ARG A 48 -12.02 -4.52 -3.09
C ARG A 48 -11.12 -3.43 -2.52
N GLY A 49 -9.81 -3.55 -2.75
CA GLY A 49 -8.82 -2.59 -2.26
C GLY A 49 -7.82 -2.21 -3.34
N ILE A 50 -7.57 -0.90 -3.49
CA ILE A 50 -6.37 -0.40 -4.13
C ILE A 50 -5.37 -0.11 -3.01
N LEU A 51 -4.24 -0.81 -2.96
CA LEU A 51 -3.30 -0.70 -1.84
C LEU A 51 -1.97 -0.10 -2.31
N SER A 52 -1.39 0.73 -1.46
CA SER A 52 -0.09 1.34 -1.70
C SER A 52 0.63 1.54 -0.37
N PHE A 53 1.95 1.47 -0.40
CA PHE A 53 2.83 1.88 0.67
C PHE A 53 3.26 3.32 0.44
N GLU A 54 3.29 4.15 1.49
CA GLU A 54 3.79 5.50 1.37
C GLU A 54 5.32 5.51 1.19
N ALA A 55 5.79 5.68 -0.04
CA ALA A 55 7.21 5.91 -0.29
C ALA A 55 7.60 7.33 0.13
N THR A 56 8.31 7.44 1.26
CA THR A 56 8.73 8.73 1.84
C THR A 56 10.13 8.64 2.45
N GLU A 57 10.95 9.67 2.24
CA GLU A 57 12.27 9.79 2.86
C GLU A 57 12.20 10.44 4.26
N ARG A 58 11.01 10.74 4.79
CA ARG A 58 10.81 11.27 6.16
C ARG A 58 11.39 10.36 7.24
N SER A 59 11.39 9.05 6.98
CA SER A 59 11.93 8.01 7.85
C SER A 59 13.33 7.55 7.42
N GLY A 60 13.98 8.30 6.52
CA GLY A 60 15.30 7.99 5.96
C GLY A 60 15.24 7.57 4.49
N ASN A 61 16.34 7.82 3.78
CA ASN A 61 16.45 7.57 2.34
C ASN A 61 16.24 6.08 1.99
N GLU A 62 16.79 5.17 2.81
CA GLU A 62 16.64 3.73 2.61
C GLU A 62 15.19 3.26 2.79
N ILE A 63 14.45 3.83 3.74
CA ILE A 63 13.02 3.54 3.91
C ILE A 63 12.23 4.03 2.71
N GLY A 64 12.55 5.20 2.16
CA GLY A 64 11.94 5.69 0.93
C GLY A 64 12.14 4.75 -0.26
N LYS A 65 13.36 4.23 -0.45
CA LYS A 65 13.66 3.23 -1.49
C LYS A 65 12.92 1.91 -1.26
N LEU A 66 12.89 1.42 -0.02
CA LEU A 66 12.17 0.20 0.33
C LEU A 66 10.66 0.35 0.09
N GLY A 67 10.08 1.52 0.37
CA GLY A 67 8.68 1.80 0.06
C GLY A 67 8.38 1.77 -1.44
N ILE A 68 9.28 2.31 -2.27
CA ILE A 68 9.16 2.21 -3.75
C ILE A 68 9.23 0.74 -4.17
N GLN A 69 10.20 -0.01 -3.65
CA GLN A 69 10.37 -1.42 -3.99
C GLN A 69 9.18 -2.27 -3.54
N GLU A 70 8.62 -1.98 -2.37
CA GLU A 70 7.41 -2.65 -1.85
C GLU A 70 6.24 -2.45 -2.82
N ASN A 71 5.98 -1.21 -3.26
CA ASN A 71 4.91 -0.90 -4.23
C ASN A 71 5.10 -1.61 -5.56
N LEU A 72 6.32 -1.59 -6.11
CA LEU A 72 6.64 -2.27 -7.38
C LEU A 72 6.43 -3.78 -7.27
N SER A 73 7.01 -4.39 -6.23
CA SER A 73 6.94 -5.83 -6.05
C SER A 73 5.50 -6.26 -5.76
N PHE A 74 4.74 -5.46 -5.00
CA PHE A 74 3.34 -5.74 -4.71
C PHE A 74 2.48 -5.66 -5.98
N HIS A 75 2.72 -4.66 -6.83
CA HIS A 75 2.06 -4.58 -8.14
C HIS A 75 2.25 -5.84 -8.98
N GLU A 76 3.48 -6.34 -9.09
CA GLU A 76 3.77 -7.58 -9.82
C GLU A 76 3.04 -8.79 -9.24
N ARG A 77 2.92 -8.87 -7.90
CA ARG A 77 2.24 -9.99 -7.20
C ARG A 77 0.72 -9.95 -7.31
N THR A 78 0.11 -8.79 -7.61
CA THR A 78 -1.36 -8.63 -7.62
C THR A 78 -1.95 -8.39 -8.99
N LEU A 79 -1.20 -8.60 -10.08
CA LEU A 79 -1.71 -8.40 -11.45
C LEU A 79 -2.97 -9.21 -11.76
N ASP A 80 -3.03 -10.45 -11.27
CA ASP A 80 -4.14 -11.37 -11.51
C ASP A 80 -5.12 -11.48 -10.32
N ASP A 81 -4.99 -10.59 -9.32
CA ASP A 81 -5.84 -10.63 -8.14
C ASP A 81 -7.24 -10.04 -8.44
N PRO A 82 -8.34 -10.77 -8.15
CA PRO A 82 -9.68 -10.30 -8.50
C PRO A 82 -10.21 -9.18 -7.61
N LEU A 83 -9.63 -8.97 -6.41
CA LEU A 83 -10.08 -7.98 -5.43
C LEU A 83 -9.08 -6.85 -5.20
N ILE A 84 -7.82 -7.07 -5.56
CA ILE A 84 -6.72 -6.18 -5.16
C ILE A 84 -6.07 -5.57 -6.39
N SER A 85 -5.78 -4.27 -6.30
CA SER A 85 -4.93 -3.57 -7.25
C SER A 85 -3.86 -2.80 -6.50
N ALA A 86 -2.69 -2.64 -7.10
CA ALA A 86 -1.60 -1.87 -6.52
C ALA A 86 -1.52 -0.47 -7.12
N MET A 87 -1.09 0.51 -6.31
CA MET A 87 -0.77 1.87 -6.77
C MET A 87 0.59 2.31 -6.23
N MET A 88 1.31 3.11 -7.01
CA MET A 88 2.48 3.83 -6.52
C MET A 88 2.03 5.08 -5.75
N CYS A 89 2.43 5.21 -4.49
CA CYS A 89 2.17 6.40 -3.69
C CYS A 89 3.48 7.03 -3.20
N ILE A 90 3.60 8.34 -3.41
CA ILE A 90 4.60 9.21 -2.78
C ILE A 90 3.86 10.26 -1.95
N HIS A 91 4.32 10.54 -0.72
CA HIS A 91 3.63 11.46 0.20
C HIS A 91 3.41 12.84 -0.44
N THR A 92 4.49 13.49 -0.88
CA THR A 92 4.50 14.71 -1.69
C THR A 92 5.82 14.81 -2.49
N THR A 93 5.88 15.70 -3.47
CA THR A 93 7.06 15.91 -4.32
C THR A 93 8.32 16.36 -3.58
N LEU A 94 8.20 16.91 -2.36
CA LEU A 94 9.33 17.43 -1.59
C LEU A 94 10.04 16.39 -0.71
N HIS A 95 9.44 15.22 -0.51
CA HIS A 95 9.97 14.17 0.38
C HIS A 95 10.59 12.98 -0.36
N VAL A 96 10.87 13.14 -1.66
CA VAL A 96 11.48 12.11 -2.51
C VAL A 96 12.52 12.79 -3.42
N HIS A 97 13.78 12.34 -3.39
CA HIS A 97 14.83 12.96 -4.20
C HIS A 97 14.63 12.66 -5.70
N LYS A 98 15.06 13.57 -6.58
CA LYS A 98 14.90 13.50 -8.06
C LYS A 98 15.40 12.21 -8.74
N ASN A 99 16.23 11.42 -8.06
CA ASN A 99 16.76 10.15 -8.57
C ASN A 99 15.96 8.92 -8.14
N SER A 100 15.00 9.10 -7.23
CA SER A 100 14.15 8.03 -6.66
C SER A 100 12.80 7.92 -7.37
N SER A 101 12.43 8.87 -8.25
CA SER A 101 11.20 8.79 -9.03
C SER A 101 11.32 7.74 -10.15
N PRO A 102 10.39 6.79 -10.29
CA PRO A 102 10.41 5.81 -11.38
C PRO A 102 10.40 6.55 -12.73
N LYS A 103 11.43 6.35 -13.55
CA LYS A 103 11.58 7.07 -14.84
C LYS A 103 10.61 6.61 -15.94
N HIS A 104 9.74 5.64 -15.67
CA HIS A 104 8.89 4.99 -16.66
C HIS A 104 7.51 4.70 -16.05
N PHE A 105 6.66 5.73 -15.97
CA PHE A 105 5.22 5.60 -15.76
C PHE A 105 4.53 6.67 -16.63
N LEU A 106 4.49 6.39 -17.94
CA LEU A 106 3.57 6.95 -18.92
C LEU A 106 3.29 5.86 -19.97
#